data_AF-A0A2I0KDI0-F1
#
_entry.id   AF-A0A2I0KDI0-F1
#
_cell.length_a   1.000
_cell.length_b   1.000
_cell.length_c   1.000
_cell.angle_alpha   90.00
_cell.angle_beta   90.00
_cell.angle_gamma   90.00
#
_symmetry.space_group_name_H-M   'P 1'
#
loop_
_entity.id
_entity.type
_entity.pdbx_description
1 polymer ?
#
loop_
_entity_poly.entity_id
_entity_poly.type
_entity_poly.pdbx_seq_one_letter_code
_entity_poly.pdbx_strand_id
1 'polypeptide(L)'
;MRRGNLLSFGRDLGLVQFTSSPSQIQNQMSQQISLFRSQITNRRFDGGTLGILEMLLISKDVRSSIEVRSSLKQFMRTESLCVLREIAHTTLEQKLSVLDFFVKAFALIGDFEARFLNPSCLLL
;
A
#
# COMPACT_ATOMS: atom_id res chain seq x y z
N MET A 1 -12.44 -7.54 34.83
CA MET A 1 -12.72 -8.85 34.17
C MET A 1 -14.23 -8.97 33.95
N ARG A 2 -14.72 -8.74 32.72
CA ARG A 2 -15.78 -9.50 32.01
C ARG A 2 -16.31 -8.68 30.82
N ARG A 3 -16.13 -9.28 29.64
CA ARG A 3 -16.63 -8.86 28.33
C ARG A 3 -18.15 -8.98 28.28
N GLY A 4 -18.82 -8.01 27.69
CA GLY A 4 -20.21 -8.15 27.21
C GLY A 4 -20.21 -8.11 25.69
N ASN A 5 -20.09 -9.27 25.04
CA ASN A 5 -20.45 -9.43 23.63
C ASN A 5 -21.95 -9.72 23.57
N LEU A 6 -22.70 -8.88 22.88
CA LEU A 6 -24.12 -9.08 22.64
C LEU A 6 -24.27 -10.08 21.47
N LEU A 7 -24.75 -11.28 21.77
CA LEU A 7 -25.05 -12.33 20.80
C LEU A 7 -26.40 -12.03 20.13
N SER A 8 -26.41 -11.71 18.83
CA SER A 8 -27.62 -11.76 18.02
C SER A 8 -27.77 -13.16 17.42
N PHE A 9 -28.86 -13.84 17.77
CA PHE A 9 -29.22 -15.16 17.30
C PHE A 9 -29.97 -15.04 15.96
N GLY A 10 -29.33 -15.47 14.87
CA GLY A 10 -29.96 -15.70 13.57
C GLY A 10 -29.50 -17.07 13.05
N ARG A 11 -30.41 -18.04 13.03
CA ARG A 11 -30.21 -19.39 12.49
C ARG A 11 -30.21 -19.31 10.97
N ASP A 12 -29.07 -19.60 10.33
CA ASP A 12 -28.90 -20.62 9.26
C ASP A 12 -27.55 -20.40 8.52
N LEU A 13 -26.81 -21.52 8.35
CA LEU A 13 -25.65 -21.71 7.46
C LEU A 13 -24.43 -20.76 7.59
N GLY A 14 -23.49 -21.17 8.45
CA GLY A 14 -22.07 -21.31 8.07
C GLY A 14 -21.36 -20.13 7.41
N LEU A 15 -21.33 -18.96 8.04
CA LEU A 15 -20.27 -17.95 7.86
C LEU A 15 -20.26 -17.06 9.09
N VAL A 16 -19.30 -17.28 10.00
CA VAL A 16 -19.01 -16.34 11.09
C VAL A 16 -18.45 -15.07 10.44
N GLN A 17 -19.32 -14.16 10.03
CA GLN A 17 -18.90 -12.82 9.64
C GLN A 17 -18.54 -12.08 10.93
N PHE A 18 -17.24 -12.01 11.22
CA PHE A 18 -16.69 -10.98 12.08
C PHE A 18 -16.89 -9.64 11.34
N THR A 19 -18.07 -9.04 11.46
CA THR A 19 -18.27 -7.66 11.02
C THR A 19 -17.64 -6.76 12.08
N SER A 20 -16.33 -6.47 11.91
CA SER A 20 -15.65 -5.44 12.69
C SER A 20 -16.44 -4.12 12.59
N SER A 21 -16.57 -3.41 13.71
CA SER A 21 -17.25 -2.11 13.73
C SER A 21 -16.62 -1.14 12.71
N PRO A 22 -17.38 -0.27 12.02
CA PRO A 22 -16.84 0.70 11.07
C PRO A 22 -15.66 1.51 11.62
N SER A 23 -15.69 1.84 12.92
CA SER A 23 -14.60 2.52 13.64
C SER A 23 -13.33 1.68 13.77
N GLN A 24 -13.45 0.35 13.91
CA GLN A 24 -12.31 -0.57 13.99
C GLN A 24 -11.65 -0.76 12.63
N ILE A 25 -12.44 -0.87 11.57
CA ILE A 25 -11.94 -1.00 10.19
C ILE A 25 -11.15 0.26 9.78
N GLN A 26 -11.66 1.45 10.11
CA GLN A 26 -11.00 2.71 9.79
C GLN A 26 -9.69 2.91 10.55
N ASN A 27 -9.62 2.46 11.82
CA ASN A 27 -8.40 2.49 12.61
C ASN A 27 -7.35 1.51 12.05
N GLN A 28 -7.77 0.31 11.66
CA GLN A 28 -6.89 -0.69 11.05
C GLN A 28 -6.32 -0.20 9.71
N MET A 29 -7.13 0.42 8.85
CA MET A 29 -6.64 1.01 7.59
C MET A 29 -5.62 2.12 7.83
N SER A 30 -5.89 3.03 8.77
CA SER A 30 -4.96 4.11 9.10
C SER A 30 -3.60 3.58 9.57
N GLN A 31 -3.60 2.50 10.36
CA GLN A 31 -2.38 1.82 10.79
C GLN A 31 -1.62 1.20 9.61
N GLN A 32 -2.32 0.52 8.69
CA GLN A 32 -1.69 -0.06 7.50
C GLN A 32 -1.10 1.02 6.58
N ILE A 33 -1.77 2.17 6.42
CA ILE A 33 -1.25 3.32 5.66
C ILE A 33 0.03 3.86 6.32
N SER A 34 0.02 4.03 7.64
CA SER A 34 1.18 4.51 8.39
C SER A 34 2.36 3.53 8.28
N LEU A 35 2.10 2.23 8.43
CA LEU A 35 3.09 1.17 8.26
C LEU A 35 3.68 1.20 6.85
N PHE A 36 2.84 1.23 5.81
CA PHE A 36 3.29 1.29 4.42
C PHE A 36 4.22 2.49 4.19
N ARG A 37 3.81 3.69 4.61
CA ARG A 37 4.64 4.90 4.47
C ARG A 37 5.98 4.74 5.18
N SER A 38 5.99 4.18 6.39
CA SER A 38 7.22 3.94 7.15
C SER A 38 8.16 2.97 6.42
N GLN A 39 7.65 1.88 5.83
CA GLN A 39 8.47 0.94 5.06
C GLN A 39 9.14 1.63 3.85
N ILE A 40 8.38 2.44 3.10
CA ILE A 40 8.90 3.18 1.93
C ILE A 40 9.96 4.20 2.34
N THR A 41 9.72 4.97 3.40
CA THR A 41 10.71 5.93 3.93
C THR A 41 11.97 5.23 4.41
N ASN A 42 11.86 4.03 4.99
CA ASN A 42 13.00 3.21 5.42
C ASN A 42 13.64 2.39 4.27
N ARG A 43 13.27 2.65 3.01
CA ARG A 43 13.81 1.99 1.82
C ARG A 43 13.65 0.45 1.83
N ARG A 44 12.61 -0.04 2.51
CA ARG A 44 12.27 -1.47 2.54
C ARG A 44 11.41 -1.82 1.34
N PHE A 45 12.09 -2.13 0.24
CA PHE A 45 11.48 -2.49 -1.04
C PHE A 45 11.38 -4.00 -1.18
N ASP A 46 10.52 -4.62 -0.37
CA ASP A 46 10.32 -6.07 -0.34
C ASP A 46 8.86 -6.47 -0.63
N GLY A 47 8.65 -7.78 -0.79
CA GLY A 47 7.31 -8.33 -1.03
C GLY A 47 6.34 -8.11 0.13
N GLY A 48 6.83 -7.98 1.36
CA GLY A 48 5.99 -7.68 2.53
C GLY A 48 5.37 -6.29 2.42
N THR A 49 6.15 -5.32 1.95
CA THR A 49 5.70 -3.94 1.72
C THR A 49 4.69 -3.86 0.57
N LEU A 50 4.88 -4.65 -0.49
CA LEU A 50 3.86 -4.81 -1.55
C LEU A 50 2.57 -5.43 -1.02
N GLY A 51 2.67 -6.44 -0.15
CA GLY A 51 1.49 -7.06 0.48
C GLY A 51 0.67 -6.06 1.31
N ILE A 52 1.32 -5.12 2.01
CA ILE A 52 0.61 -4.04 2.71
C ILE A 52 -0.15 -3.16 1.71
N LEU A 53 0.48 -2.81 0.59
CA LEU A 53 -0.17 -2.03 -0.47
C LEU A 53 -1.39 -2.78 -1.06
N GLU A 54 -1.27 -4.08 -1.34
CA GLU A 54 -2.40 -4.90 -1.81
C GLU A 54 -3.55 -4.88 -0.81
N MET A 55 -3.28 -5.07 0.48
CA MET A 55 -4.30 -5.00 1.53
C MET A 55 -5.02 -3.65 1.59
N LEU A 56 -4.30 -2.55 1.39
CA LEU A 56 -4.88 -1.20 1.34
C LEU A 56 -5.80 -1.01 0.13
N LEU A 57 -5.52 -1.70 -0.97
CA LEU A 57 -6.27 -1.59 -2.22
C LEU A 57 -7.50 -2.52 -2.28
N ILE A 58 -7.57 -3.55 -1.43
CA ILE A 58 -8.68 -4.53 -1.34
C ILE A 58 -9.93 -3.95 -0.60
N SER A 59 -9.98 -2.64 -0.33
CA SER A 59 -11.13 -2.03 0.37
C SER A 59 -12.46 -2.16 -0.39
N LYS A 60 -13.52 -2.55 0.33
CA LYS A 60 -14.89 -2.72 -0.18
C LYS A 60 -15.66 -1.41 -0.39
N ASP A 61 -15.20 -0.32 0.24
CA ASP A 61 -15.86 0.98 0.13
C ASP A 61 -15.23 1.80 -1.01
N VAL A 62 -16.00 2.01 -2.07
CA VAL A 62 -15.51 2.57 -3.34
C VAL A 62 -15.03 4.02 -3.19
N ARG A 63 -15.69 4.84 -2.35
CA ARG A 63 -15.36 6.26 -2.21
C ARG A 63 -14.07 6.46 -1.41
N SER A 64 -13.95 5.79 -0.28
CA SER A 64 -12.70 5.78 0.51
C SER A 64 -11.55 5.12 -0.27
N SER A 65 -11.83 4.10 -1.08
CA SER A 65 -10.83 3.46 -1.95
C SER A 65 -10.27 4.42 -2.99
N ILE A 66 -11.09 5.29 -3.60
CA ILE A 66 -10.60 6.28 -4.59
C ILE A 66 -9.68 7.33 -3.94
N GLU A 67 -10.07 7.88 -2.79
CA GLU A 67 -9.27 8.87 -2.06
C GLU A 67 -7.93 8.28 -1.58
N VAL A 68 -7.99 7.07 -0.99
CA VAL A 68 -6.79 6.34 -0.54
C VAL A 68 -5.88 6.04 -1.71
N ARG A 69 -6.41 5.53 -2.83
CA ARG A 69 -5.63 5.27 -4.06
C ARG A 69 -4.96 6.53 -4.59
N SER A 70 -5.69 7.65 -4.64
CA SER A 70 -5.16 8.92 -5.13
C SER A 70 -4.03 9.44 -4.22
N SER A 71 -4.20 9.33 -2.90
CA SER A 71 -3.17 9.71 -1.93
C SER A 71 -1.93 8.82 -2.03
N LEU A 72 -2.10 7.50 -2.10
CA LEU A 72 -1.01 6.54 -2.26
C LEU A 72 -0.27 6.73 -3.59
N LYS A 73 -1.00 6.97 -4.68
CA LYS A 73 -0.45 7.29 -6.00
C LYS A 73 0.46 8.51 -5.93
N GLN A 74 -0.01 9.62 -5.36
CA GLN A 74 0.79 10.85 -5.23
C GLN A 74 2.02 10.64 -4.33
N PHE A 75 1.85 9.95 -3.20
CA PHE A 75 2.95 9.62 -2.29
C PHE A 75 4.03 8.79 -2.99
N MET A 76 3.64 7.70 -3.66
CA MET A 76 4.56 6.82 -4.36
C MET A 76 5.29 7.53 -5.51
N ARG A 77 4.61 8.41 -6.25
CA ARG A 77 5.26 9.23 -7.30
C ARG A 77 6.38 10.09 -6.72
N THR A 78 6.12 10.79 -5.62
CA THR A 78 7.12 11.63 -4.94
C THR A 78 8.30 10.78 -4.43
N GLU A 79 8.02 9.72 -3.66
CA GLU A 79 9.07 8.88 -3.08
C GLU A 79 9.89 8.17 -4.15
N SER A 80 9.27 7.70 -5.24
CA SER A 80 10.00 7.04 -6.33
C SER A 80 11.03 7.98 -6.95
N LEU A 81 10.72 9.26 -7.16
CA LEU A 81 11.68 10.23 -7.69
C LEU A 81 12.84 10.49 -6.74
N CYS A 82 12.56 10.58 -5.43
CA CYS A 82 13.61 10.72 -4.41
C CYS A 82 14.53 9.50 -4.40
N VAL A 83 13.96 8.29 -4.36
CA VAL A 83 14.71 7.03 -4.31
C VAL A 83 15.54 6.82 -5.57
N LEU A 84 14.99 7.10 -6.76
CA LEU A 84 15.72 6.95 -8.03
C LEU A 84 16.98 7.81 -8.09
N ARG A 85 16.94 9.02 -7.50
CA ARG A 85 18.12 9.88 -7.36
C ARG A 85 19.13 9.33 -6.35
N GLU A 86 18.65 8.81 -5.22
CA GLU A 86 19.51 8.24 -4.17
C GLU A 86 20.27 6.99 -4.65
N ILE A 87 19.62 6.13 -5.44
CA ILE A 87 20.20 4.86 -5.89
C ILE A 87 21.14 5.02 -7.09
N ALA A 88 21.39 6.23 -7.61
CA ALA A 88 22.26 6.46 -8.77
C ALA A 88 23.68 5.87 -8.56
N HIS A 89 24.15 5.80 -7.32
CA HIS A 89 25.48 5.30 -6.96
C HIS A 89 25.50 3.85 -6.42
N THR A 90 24.37 3.14 -6.43
CA THR A 90 24.31 1.74 -5.96
C THR A 90 24.62 0.73 -7.09
N THR A 91 24.77 -0.54 -6.72
CA THR A 91 25.02 -1.62 -7.68
C THR A 91 23.85 -1.78 -8.66
N LEU A 92 24.13 -2.31 -9.87
CA LEU A 92 23.08 -2.55 -10.86
C LEU A 92 21.98 -3.47 -10.33
N GLU A 93 22.34 -4.52 -9.58
CA GLU A 93 21.38 -5.44 -8.97
C GLU A 93 20.42 -4.73 -8.00
N GLN A 94 20.96 -3.87 -7.14
CA GLN A 94 20.13 -3.07 -6.22
C GLN A 94 19.22 -2.10 -6.98
N LYS A 95 19.73 -1.44 -8.03
CA LYS A 95 18.90 -0.57 -8.89
C LYS A 95 17.75 -1.34 -9.50
N LEU A 96 18.01 -2.51 -10.07
CA LEU A 96 16.99 -3.36 -10.69
C LEU A 96 15.96 -3.84 -9.66
N SER A 97 16.38 -4.24 -8.47
CA SER A 97 15.47 -4.66 -7.39
C SER A 97 14.53 -3.53 -6.97
N VAL A 98 15.05 -2.30 -6.84
CA VAL A 98 14.25 -1.13 -6.47
C VAL A 98 13.26 -0.77 -7.59
N LEU A 99 13.72 -0.81 -8.84
CA LEU A 99 12.85 -0.57 -10.01
C LEU A 99 11.73 -1.61 -10.12
N ASP A 100 12.05 -2.89 -9.96
CA ASP A 100 11.08 -3.99 -9.98
C ASP A 100 9.99 -3.79 -8.91
N PHE A 101 10.38 -3.39 -7.70
CA PHE A 101 9.44 -3.05 -6.64
C PHE A 101 8.49 -1.92 -7.05
N PHE A 102 9.02 -0.80 -7.56
CA PHE A 102 8.18 0.33 -7.95
C PHE A 102 7.24 -0.05 -9.08
N VAL A 103 7.73 -0.69 -10.14
CA VAL A 103 6.89 -1.15 -11.27
C VAL A 103 5.71 -1.99 -10.77
N LYS A 104 5.95 -2.94 -9.87
CA LYS A 104 4.89 -3.76 -9.25
C LYS A 104 3.92 -2.90 -8.43
N ALA A 105 4.43 -2.00 -7.59
CA ALA A 105 3.60 -1.13 -6.77
C ALA A 105 2.67 -0.22 -7.59
N PHE A 106 3.18 0.37 -8.67
CA PHE A 106 2.38 1.24 -9.54
C PHE A 106 1.37 0.45 -10.38
N ALA A 107 1.72 -0.77 -10.80
CA ALA A 107 0.77 -1.69 -11.42
C ALA A 107 -0.39 -2.02 -10.47
N LEU A 108 -0.09 -2.30 -9.19
CA LEU A 108 -1.12 -2.55 -8.16
C LEU A 108 -2.03 -1.34 -7.94
N ILE A 109 -1.46 -0.13 -7.86
CA ILE A 109 -2.24 1.11 -7.72
C ILE A 109 -3.10 1.39 -8.96
N GLY A 110 -2.77 0.80 -10.12
CA GLY A 110 -3.39 1.07 -11.40
C GLY A 110 -2.95 2.41 -11.99
N ASP A 111 -1.73 2.86 -11.65
CA ASP A 111 -1.17 4.10 -12.17
C ASP A 111 -0.37 3.87 -13.46
N PHE A 112 -1.09 3.65 -14.56
CA PHE A 112 -0.49 3.48 -15.89
C PHE A 112 0.07 4.78 -16.49
N GLU A 113 -0.24 5.92 -15.87
CA GLU A 113 0.16 7.25 -16.34
C GLU A 113 1.42 7.76 -15.64
N ALA A 114 1.90 7.05 -14.62
CA ALA A 114 3.23 7.26 -14.13
C ALA A 114 4.18 6.88 -15.27
N ARG A 115 4.75 7.92 -15.89
CA ARG A 115 5.76 7.86 -16.94
C ARG A 115 7.05 7.30 -16.36
N PHE A 116 7.00 6.05 -15.90
CA PHE A 116 8.17 5.32 -15.45
C PHE A 116 9.20 5.37 -16.55
N LEU A 117 10.39 5.86 -16.16
CA LEU A 117 11.63 5.71 -16.91
C LEU A 117 11.71 6.62 -18.14
N ASN A 118 11.68 7.95 -17.96
CA ASN A 118 12.56 8.74 -18.83
C ASN A 118 14.00 8.42 -18.40
N PRO A 119 14.82 7.77 -19.24
CA PRO A 119 16.20 7.43 -18.89
C PRO A 119 17.04 8.66 -18.54
N SER A 120 16.63 9.84 -19.01
CA SER A 120 17.27 11.11 -18.68
C SER A 120 17.19 11.46 -17.18
N CYS A 121 16.27 10.86 -16.42
CA CYS A 121 16.21 11.01 -14.95
C CYS A 121 17.10 10.01 -14.19
N LEU A 122 17.67 9.01 -14.87
CA LEU A 122 18.63 8.04 -14.31
C LEU A 122 20.10 8.45 -14.54
N LEU A 123 20.33 9.57 -15.25
CA LEU A 123 21.65 10.06 -15.67
C LEU A 123 22.06 11.40 -15.02
N LEU A 124 21.26 11.91 -14.06
CA LEU A 124 21.61 13.03 -13.17
C LEU A 124 21.89 12.50 -11.77
#